data_AF-A0A9E3KWI8-F1
#
_entry.id   AF-A0A9E3KWI8-F1
#
_cell.length_a   1.000
_cell.length_b   1.000
_cell.length_c   1.000
_cell.angle_alpha   90.00
_cell.angle_beta   90.00
_cell.angle_gamma   90.00
#
_symmetry.space_group_name_H-M   'P 1'
#
loop_
_entity.id
_entity.type
_entity.pdbx_description
1 polymer ?
#
loop_
_entity_poly.entity_id
_entity_poly.type
_entity_poly.pdbx_seq_one_letter_code
_entity_poly.pdbx_strand_id
1 'polypeptide(L)' 'MKTFRYPDAFPLEDAGLHNALKNQLGLDKKPSLDRVKKIFKKYAGWEAYATLYLWKSLELTS' A
#
# COMPACT_ATOMS: atom_id res chain seq x y z
N MET A 1 5.44 11.70 -2.93
CA MET A 1 6.45 10.66 -3.28
C MET A 1 6.99 10.94 -4.67
N LYS A 2 8.32 10.92 -4.87
CA LYS A 2 8.91 10.96 -6.22
C LYS A 2 8.97 9.52 -6.74
N THR A 3 7.80 8.95 -7.05
CA THR A 3 7.57 7.55 -7.49
C THR A 3 8.50 7.10 -8.62
N PHE A 4 8.96 8.03 -9.47
CA PHE A 4 9.86 7.72 -10.59
C PHE A 4 11.34 7.57 -10.22
N ARG A 5 11.75 8.12 -9.06
CA ARG A 5 13.16 8.14 -8.65
C ARG A 5 13.49 7.05 -7.63
N TYR A 6 12.48 6.56 -6.92
CA TYR A 6 12.59 5.51 -5.91
C TYR A 6 11.39 4.56 -6.04
N PRO A 7 11.48 3.53 -6.89
CA PRO A 7 10.38 2.59 -7.09
C PRO A 7 10.14 1.67 -5.87
N ASP A 8 11.14 1.53 -5.00
CA ASP A 8 11.09 0.79 -3.73
C ASP A 8 10.63 1.66 -2.54
N ALA A 9 10.34 2.94 -2.77
CA ALA A 9 9.89 3.83 -1.71
C ALA A 9 8.38 3.70 -1.50
N PHE A 10 7.98 2.99 -0.44
CA PHE A 10 6.59 2.92 0.01
C PHE A 10 6.46 3.25 1.50
N PRO A 11 5.34 3.85 1.93
CA PRO A 11 5.22 4.36 3.28
C PRO A 11 4.63 3.26 4.17
N LEU A 12 5.52 2.48 4.79
CA LEU A 12 5.14 1.29 5.56
C LEU A 12 4.16 1.58 6.71
N GLU A 13 4.20 2.78 7.28
CA GLU A 13 3.44 3.19 8.47
C GLU A 13 2.25 4.12 8.14
N ASP A 14 1.96 4.35 6.86
CA ASP A 14 0.89 5.26 6.46
C ASP A 14 -0.50 4.68 6.73
N ALA A 15 -1.33 5.49 7.41
CA ALA A 15 -2.70 5.09 7.74
C ALA A 15 -3.59 4.91 6.50
N GLY A 16 -3.36 5.70 5.45
CA GLY A 16 -4.06 5.58 4.17
C GLY A 16 -3.73 4.26 3.48
N LEU A 17 -2.45 3.89 3.41
CA LEU A 17 -2.02 2.60 2.87
C LEU A 17 -2.63 1.42 3.64
N HIS A 18 -2.63 1.49 4.97
CA HIS A 18 -3.19 0.43 5.81
C HIS A 18 -4.70 0.31 5.64
N ASN A 19 -5.42 1.43 5.50
CA ASN A 19 -6.85 1.44 5.22
C ASN A 19 -7.18 0.92 3.82
N ALA A 20 -6.38 1.28 2.80
CA ALA A 20 -6.52 0.76 1.45
C ALA A 20 -6.36 -0.75 1.42
N LEU A 21 -5.30 -1.28 2.06
CA LEU A 21 -5.08 -2.71 2.19
C LEU A 21 -6.16 -3.41 3.00
N LYS A 22 -6.65 -2.77 4.07
CA LYS A 22 -7.77 -3.29 4.87
C LYS A 22 -9.00 -3.47 3.99
N ASN A 23 -9.38 -2.46 3.22
CA ASN A 23 -10.53 -2.50 2.32
C ASN A 23 -10.35 -3.50 1.17
N GLN A 24 -9.19 -3.49 0.50
CA GLN A 24 -8.88 -4.40 -0.61
C GLN A 24 -8.84 -5.87 -0.18
N LEU A 25 -8.35 -6.17 1.03
CA LEU A 25 -8.25 -7.53 1.55
C LEU A 25 -9.47 -7.94 2.40
N GLY A 26 -10.47 -7.05 2.54
CA GLY A 26 -11.65 -7.29 3.39
C GLY A 26 -11.31 -7.61 4.84
N LEU A 27 -10.23 -7.01 5.37
CA LEU A 27 -9.77 -7.30 6.73
C LEU A 27 -10.62 -6.56 7.75
N ASP A 28 -11.05 -7.26 8.79
CA ASP A 28 -11.74 -6.64 9.94
C ASP A 28 -10.81 -5.68 10.71
N LYS A 29 -9.51 -6.01 10.77
CA LYS A 29 -8.49 -5.30 11.55
C LYS A 29 -7.36 -4.73 10.68
N LYS A 30 -6.69 -3.70 11.20
CA LYS A 30 -5.53 -3.05 10.60
C LYS A 30 -4.45 -4.11 10.30
N PRO A 31 -3.97 -4.24 9.04
CA PRO A 31 -2.91 -5.20 8.72
C PRO A 31 -1.62 -4.84 9.47
N SER A 32 -0.96 -5.84 10.06
CA SER A 32 0.33 -5.65 10.72
C SER A 32 1.42 -5.27 9.72
N LEU A 33 2.42 -4.50 10.17
CA LEU A 33 3.55 -4.06 9.34
C LEU A 33 4.27 -5.22 8.64
N ASP A 34 4.43 -6.36 9.32
CA ASP A 34 5.03 -7.56 8.75
C ASP A 34 4.22 -8.12 7.57
N ARG A 35 2.89 -8.10 7.70
CA ARG A 35 1.99 -8.55 6.64
C ARG A 35 2.01 -7.60 5.46
N VAL A 36 2.05 -6.29 5.70
CA VAL A 36 2.24 -5.27 4.65
C VAL A 36 3.55 -5.52 3.92
N LYS A 37 4.68 -5.66 4.63
CA LYS A 37 5.98 -6.02 4.03
C LYS A 37 5.91 -7.30 3.20
N LYS A 38 5.23 -8.34 3.68
CA LYS A 38 5.10 -9.60 2.96
C LYS A 38 4.29 -9.47 1.66
N ILE A 39 3.29 -8.59 1.63
CA ILE A 39 2.53 -8.27 0.42
C ILE A 39 3.43 -7.49 -0.54
N PHE A 40 4.05 -6.41 -0.06
CA PHE A 40 4.94 -5.55 -0.84
C PHE A 40 6.18 -6.28 -1.38
N LYS A 41 6.64 -7.34 -0.71
CA LYS A 41 7.71 -8.22 -1.20
C LYS A 41 7.41 -8.84 -2.57
N LYS A 42 6.13 -9.04 -2.94
CA LYS A 42 5.73 -9.48 -4.29
C LYS A 42 5.80 -8.37 -5.34
N TYR A 43 5.80 -7.12 -4.89
CA TYR A 43 5.86 -5.91 -5.68
C TYR A 43 7.22 -5.21 -5.59
N ALA A 44 8.27 -5.91 -5.14
CA ALA A 44 9.63 -5.36 -5.02
C ALA A 44 10.08 -4.71 -6.35
N GLY A 45 10.60 -3.48 -6.29
CA GLY A 45 10.90 -2.66 -7.47
C GLY A 45 9.68 -1.99 -8.15
N TRP A 46 8.47 -2.16 -7.61
CA TRP A 46 7.22 -1.50 -8.04
C TRP A 46 6.37 -1.04 -6.84
N GLU A 47 6.95 -0.98 -5.65
CA GLU A 47 6.24 -0.74 -4.39
C GLU A 47 5.62 0.65 -4.33
N ALA A 48 6.32 1.65 -4.89
CA ALA A 48 5.80 3.01 -5.02
C ALA A 48 4.58 3.05 -5.96
N TYR A 49 4.56 2.22 -7.00
CA TYR A 49 3.43 2.09 -7.93
C TYR A 49 2.24 1.36 -7.30
N ALA A 50 2.50 0.27 -6.57
CA ALA A 50 1.48 -0.44 -5.81
C ALA A 50 0.81 0.45 -4.75
N THR A 51 1.60 1.27 -4.05
CA THR A 51 1.08 2.26 -3.08
C THR A 51 0.18 3.30 -3.76
N LEU A 52 0.58 3.82 -4.92
CA LEU A 52 -0.22 4.79 -5.67
C LEU A 52 -1.59 4.23 -6.04
N TYR A 53 -1.64 2.99 -6.52
CA TYR A 53 -2.89 2.29 -6.86
C TYR A 53 -3.75 2.02 -5.62
N LEU A 54 -3.13 1.66 -4.49
CA LEU A 54 -3.84 1.46 -3.23
C LEU A 54 -4.52 2.75 -2.76
N TRP A 55 -3.83 3.90 -2.83
CA TRP A 55 -4.47 5.19 -2.54
C TRP A 55 -5.59 5.53 -3.52
N LYS A 56 -5.39 5.31 -4.82
CA LYS A 56 -6.43 5.52 -5.85
C LYS A 56 -7.71 4.71 -5.58
N SER A 57 -7.55 3.49 -5.07
CA SER A 57 -8.69 2.63 -4.70
C SER A 57 -9.53 3.21 -3.57
N LEU A 58 -8.96 4.03 -2.68
CA LEU A 58 -9.73 4.70 -1.63
C LEU A 58 -10.56 5.85 -2.20
N GLU A 59 -10.02 6.60 -3.17
CA GLU A 59 -10.72 7.71 -3.82
C GLU A 59 -11.95 7.23 -4.61
N LEU A 60 -11.85 6.06 -5.27
CA LEU A 60 -12.93 5.49 -6.07
C LEU A 60 -14.14 4.96 -5.28
N THR A 61 -14.06 4.92 -3.94
CA THR A 61 -15.15 4.40 -3.10
C THR A 61 -16.03 5.54 -2.52
N SER A 62 -16.12 6.67 -3.23
CA SER A 62 -16.97 7.82 -2.86
C SER A 62 -18.35 7.76 -3.50
#